data_AF-A0AAP6ELA9-F1
#
_entry.id   AF-A0AAP6ELA9-F1
#
_cell.length_a   1.000
_cell.length_b   1.000
_cell.length_c   1.000
_cell.angle_alpha   90.00
_cell.angle_beta   90.00
_cell.angle_gamma   90.00
#
_symmetry.space_group_name_H-M   'P 1'
#
loop_
_entity.id
_entity.type
_entity.pdbx_description
1 polymer ?
#
loop_
_entity_poly.entity_id
_entity_poly.type
_entity_poly.pdbx_seq_one_letter_code
_entity_poly.pdbx_strand_id
1 'polypeptide(L)'
;MHVGNRIELTARIEAFDRVAEIGDQGVIQEMHTGGHLTVRMDDGRPQFPRHDEVTVLHGADPASTYERDLAAAKRARRVWGCTCGADNPASYDACHECQRPSWSCAACGTVNTCGRSDCDECGNTMPAELLGDREEGFEMTYEEWITTQIGPRVVGGRYDHGDDASSYEVLGIEPGPRPLGTWPVWQITVRGTDGQERTHCSGWDPRRDRVRTEQTC
;
A
#
# COMPACT_ATOMS: atom_id res chain seq x y z
N MET A 1 -4.92 3.56 -17.16
CA MET A 1 -5.85 4.33 -18.02
C MET A 1 -7.14 4.47 -17.26
N HIS A 2 -7.65 5.70 -17.10
CA HIS A 2 -8.82 5.99 -16.28
C HIS A 2 -9.74 6.97 -17.00
N VAL A 3 -11.00 7.06 -16.57
CA VAL A 3 -11.92 8.12 -16.97
C VAL A 3 -11.28 9.48 -16.67
N GLY A 4 -11.43 10.43 -17.60
CA GLY A 4 -10.79 11.75 -17.55
C GLY A 4 -9.43 11.81 -18.23
N ASN A 5 -8.79 10.68 -18.53
CA ASN A 5 -7.51 10.71 -19.25
C ASN A 5 -7.70 11.29 -20.66
N ARG A 6 -6.82 12.21 -21.04
CA ARG A 6 -6.61 12.60 -22.42
C ARG A 6 -5.87 11.50 -23.18
N ILE A 7 -6.34 11.21 -24.38
CA ILE A 7 -5.81 10.15 -25.23
C ILE A 7 -5.59 10.65 -26.66
N GLU A 8 -4.74 9.94 -27.37
CA GLU A 8 -4.57 10.02 -28.81
C GLU A 8 -4.88 8.65 -29.42
N LEU A 9 -5.63 8.62 -30.53
CA LEU A 9 -5.90 7.38 -31.25
C LEU A 9 -4.63 6.89 -31.95
N THR A 10 -4.29 5.62 -31.76
CA THR A 10 -3.18 4.94 -32.45
C THR A 10 -3.65 4.13 -33.66
N ALA A 11 -4.97 3.96 -33.80
CA ALA A 11 -5.60 3.28 -34.92
C ALA A 11 -6.76 4.12 -35.48
N ARG A 12 -7.03 3.96 -36.78
CA ARG A 12 -8.24 4.50 -37.42
C ARG A 12 -9.45 3.73 -36.91
N ILE A 13 -10.46 4.45 -36.44
CA ILE A 13 -11.69 3.86 -35.88
C ILE A 13 -12.87 4.20 -36.77
N GLU A 14 -13.58 3.17 -37.22
CA GLU A 14 -14.84 3.30 -37.96
C GLU A 14 -15.99 2.80 -37.09
N ALA A 15 -16.86 3.70 -36.67
CA ALA A 15 -18.02 3.38 -35.83
C ALA A 15 -19.19 4.29 -36.19
N PHE A 16 -20.39 3.73 -36.30
CA PHE A 16 -21.64 4.47 -36.56
C PHE A 16 -21.54 5.49 -37.72
N ASP A 17 -21.04 5.04 -38.88
CA ASP A 17 -20.82 5.88 -40.08
C ASP A 17 -19.87 7.08 -39.86
N ARG A 18 -19.00 7.00 -38.87
CA ARG A 18 -17.99 8.01 -38.55
C ARG A 18 -16.61 7.41 -38.55
N VAL A 19 -15.67 8.17 -39.08
CA VAL A 19 -14.24 7.84 -39.11
C VAL A 19 -13.53 8.80 -38.17
N ALA A 20 -12.76 8.26 -37.24
CA ALA A 20 -11.70 8.99 -36.54
C ALA A 20 -10.35 8.44 -36.99
N GLU A 21 -9.42 9.35 -37.26
CA GLU A 21 -8.12 9.03 -37.82
C GLU A 21 -7.06 8.88 -36.72
N ILE A 22 -5.94 8.25 -37.07
CA ILE A 22 -4.78 8.15 -36.19
C ILE A 22 -4.29 9.56 -35.84
N GLY A 23 -3.99 9.81 -34.57
CA GLY A 23 -3.58 11.11 -34.06
C GLY A 23 -4.74 11.99 -33.58
N ASP A 24 -6.00 11.61 -33.84
CA ASP A 24 -7.13 12.32 -33.26
C ASP A 24 -7.14 12.16 -31.74
N GLN A 25 -7.47 13.24 -31.04
CA GLN A 25 -7.39 13.30 -29.58
C GLN A 25 -8.77 13.42 -28.94
N GLY A 26 -8.87 12.95 -27.71
CA GLY A 26 -10.10 13.01 -26.94
C GLY A 26 -9.90 12.74 -25.46
N VAL A 27 -11.01 12.68 -24.72
CA VAL A 27 -11.03 12.41 -23.29
C VAL A 27 -11.92 11.20 -23.02
N ILE A 28 -11.42 10.24 -22.23
CA ILE A 28 -12.20 9.07 -21.81
C ILE A 28 -13.34 9.53 -20.90
N GLN A 29 -14.58 9.20 -21.26
CA GLN A 29 -15.77 9.45 -20.46
C GLN A 29 -16.26 8.21 -19.71
N GLU A 30 -16.17 7.03 -20.32
CA GLU A 30 -16.54 5.76 -19.70
C GLU A 30 -15.59 4.63 -20.13
N MET A 31 -15.51 3.60 -19.28
CA MET A 31 -14.76 2.36 -19.53
C MET A 31 -15.72 1.17 -19.40
N HIS A 32 -15.74 0.29 -20.41
CA HIS A 32 -16.67 -0.83 -20.47
C HIS A 32 -15.98 -2.16 -20.12
N THR A 33 -16.73 -3.08 -19.51
CA THR A 33 -16.33 -4.47 -19.27
C THR A 33 -16.17 -5.20 -20.61
N GLY A 34 -14.98 -5.13 -21.17
CA GLY A 34 -14.67 -5.61 -22.53
C GLY A 34 -13.53 -4.86 -23.21
N GLY A 35 -12.95 -3.85 -22.54
CA GLY A 35 -11.79 -3.10 -23.05
C GLY A 35 -12.17 -1.99 -24.03
N HIS A 36 -13.46 -1.78 -24.29
CA HIS A 36 -13.97 -0.64 -25.04
C HIS A 36 -14.06 0.60 -24.15
N LEU A 37 -13.77 1.74 -24.75
CA LEU A 37 -13.87 3.05 -24.15
C LEU A 37 -15.04 3.81 -24.77
N THR A 38 -15.61 4.76 -24.02
CA THR A 38 -16.34 5.87 -24.62
C THR A 38 -15.46 7.10 -24.50
N VAL A 39 -15.00 7.61 -25.64
CA VAL A 39 -14.13 8.78 -25.73
C VAL A 39 -14.90 9.92 -26.36
N ARG A 40 -14.90 11.09 -25.71
CA ARG A 40 -15.31 12.33 -26.36
C ARG A 40 -14.11 12.94 -27.06
N MET A 41 -14.11 12.88 -28.38
CA MET A 41 -13.09 13.49 -29.22
C MET A 41 -13.14 15.01 -29.13
N ASP A 42 -12.03 15.68 -29.44
CA ASP A 42 -11.91 17.14 -29.39
C ASP A 42 -12.83 17.85 -30.41
N ASP A 43 -13.19 17.18 -31.51
CA ASP A 43 -14.20 17.64 -32.47
C ASP A 43 -15.64 17.56 -31.92
N GLY A 44 -15.78 17.14 -30.65
CA GLY A 44 -17.03 17.01 -29.91
C GLY A 44 -17.76 15.70 -30.15
N ARG A 45 -17.24 14.80 -30.99
CA ARG A 45 -17.92 13.55 -31.34
C ARG A 45 -17.53 12.40 -30.42
N PRO A 46 -18.47 11.50 -30.07
CA PRO A 46 -18.12 10.29 -29.35
C PRO A 46 -17.46 9.27 -30.29
N GLN A 47 -16.47 8.54 -29.76
CA GLN A 47 -15.86 7.38 -30.40
C GLN A 47 -15.65 6.23 -29.40
N PHE A 48 -15.51 5.01 -29.94
CA PHE A 48 -15.51 3.78 -29.15
C PHE A 48 -14.25 2.90 -29.33
N PRO A 49 -13.03 3.46 -29.18
CA PRO A 49 -11.81 2.69 -29.34
C PRO A 49 -11.64 1.66 -28.22
N ARG A 50 -10.78 0.67 -28.43
CA ARG A 50 -10.29 -0.23 -27.40
C ARG A 50 -9.08 0.36 -26.67
N HIS A 51 -8.77 -0.18 -25.50
CA HIS A 51 -7.62 0.21 -24.70
C HIS A 51 -6.28 0.15 -25.45
N ASP A 52 -6.13 -0.78 -26.39
CA ASP A 52 -4.93 -0.98 -27.23
C ASP A 52 -4.88 -0.09 -28.48
N GLU A 53 -5.98 0.62 -28.79
CA GLU A 53 -6.11 1.53 -29.94
C GLU A 53 -5.88 3.00 -29.56
N VAL A 54 -5.42 3.26 -28.33
CA VAL A 54 -5.16 4.61 -27.84
C VAL A 54 -3.89 4.68 -27.00
N THR A 55 -3.23 5.83 -27.03
CA THR A 55 -2.15 6.17 -26.10
C THR A 55 -2.63 7.28 -25.16
N VAL A 56 -2.34 7.16 -23.87
CA VAL A 56 -2.62 8.24 -22.90
C VAL A 56 -1.64 9.37 -23.13
N LEU A 57 -2.17 10.56 -23.43
CA LEU A 57 -1.36 11.77 -23.55
C LEU A 57 -1.10 12.33 -22.15
N HIS A 58 0.10 12.07 -21.65
CA HIS A 58 0.61 12.71 -20.45
C HIS A 58 1.09 14.12 -20.80
N GLY A 59 0.31 15.16 -20.49
CA GLY A 59 0.81 16.54 -20.51
C GLY A 59 0.00 17.63 -21.23
N ALA A 60 -1.30 17.48 -21.44
CA ALA A 60 -2.14 18.60 -21.89
C ALA A 60 -3.59 18.48 -21.41
N ASP A 61 -3.83 18.60 -20.11
CA ASP A 61 -5.18 18.82 -19.57
C ASP A 61 -5.38 20.31 -19.24
N PRO A 62 -6.55 20.91 -19.50
CA PRO A 62 -6.92 22.19 -18.91
C PRO A 62 -7.10 21.99 -17.41
N ALA A 63 -6.00 22.08 -16.66
CA ALA A 63 -5.89 21.90 -15.22
C ALA A 63 -6.93 20.92 -14.66
N SER A 64 -6.52 19.66 -14.52
CA SER A 64 -7.25 18.65 -13.75
C SER A 64 -7.82 19.31 -12.49
N THR A 65 -8.98 18.85 -12.00
CA THR A 65 -9.60 19.43 -10.79
C THR A 65 -8.59 19.62 -9.67
N TYR A 66 -7.65 18.69 -9.54
CA TYR A 66 -6.47 18.78 -8.69
C TYR A 66 -5.61 20.04 -8.92
N GLU A 67 -5.14 20.33 -10.14
CA GLU A 67 -4.30 21.50 -10.42
C GLU A 67 -5.02 22.82 -10.13
N ARG A 68 -6.34 22.90 -10.43
CA ARG A 68 -7.16 24.07 -10.10
C ARG A 68 -7.34 24.23 -8.60
N ASP A 69 -7.63 23.14 -7.89
CA ASP A 69 -7.82 23.12 -6.44
C ASP A 69 -6.51 23.42 -5.72
N LEU A 70 -5.38 22.93 -6.23
CA LEU A 70 -4.05 23.21 -5.71
C LEU A 70 -3.69 24.68 -5.91
N ALA A 71 -3.95 25.24 -7.09
CA ALA A 71 -3.75 26.67 -7.33
C ALA A 71 -4.64 27.54 -6.44
N ALA A 72 -5.89 27.14 -6.19
CA ALA A 72 -6.78 27.81 -5.24
C ALA A 72 -6.26 27.70 -3.80
N ALA A 73 -5.86 26.52 -3.36
CA ALA A 73 -5.31 26.27 -2.04
C ALA A 73 -4.00 27.04 -1.79
N LYS A 74 -3.11 27.12 -2.78
CA LYS A 74 -1.87 27.93 -2.71
C LYS A 74 -2.17 29.40 -2.53
N ARG A 75 -3.14 29.95 -3.29
CA ARG A 75 -3.60 31.34 -3.12
C ARG A 75 -4.19 31.59 -1.73
N ALA A 76 -4.93 30.62 -1.20
CA ALA A 76 -5.54 30.70 0.12
C ALA A 76 -4.57 30.37 1.28
N ARG A 77 -3.34 29.92 0.99
CA ARG A 77 -2.40 29.36 1.97
C ARG A 77 -3.00 28.23 2.81
N ARG A 78 -3.72 27.33 2.15
CA ARG A 78 -4.38 26.15 2.74
C ARG A 78 -3.89 24.85 2.10
N VAL A 79 -2.62 24.81 1.71
CA VAL A 79 -1.99 23.58 1.23
C VAL A 79 -1.44 22.81 2.42
N TRP A 80 -1.41 21.49 2.30
CA TRP A 80 -0.66 20.63 3.22
C TRP A 80 0.47 19.94 2.46
N GLY A 81 1.64 19.90 3.08
CA GLY A 81 2.83 19.27 2.53
C GLY A 81 2.87 17.78 2.86
N CYS A 82 3.13 16.95 1.85
CA CYS A 82 3.42 15.53 2.04
C CYS A 82 4.93 15.31 2.24
N THR A 83 5.29 14.26 2.97
CA THR A 83 6.70 13.84 3.14
C THR A 83 7.41 13.47 1.84
N CYS A 84 6.69 13.21 0.75
CA CYS A 84 7.28 13.00 -0.57
C CYS A 84 7.69 14.32 -1.27
N GLY A 85 7.38 15.48 -0.69
CA GLY A 85 7.66 16.81 -1.24
C GLY A 85 6.53 17.45 -2.03
N ALA A 86 5.39 16.76 -2.21
CA ALA A 86 4.23 17.30 -2.90
C ALA A 86 3.36 18.19 -2.00
N ASP A 87 2.87 19.30 -2.54
CA ASP A 87 1.79 20.10 -1.94
C ASP A 87 0.45 19.57 -2.39
N ASN A 88 -0.53 19.52 -1.47
CA ASN A 88 -1.86 19.02 -1.76
C ASN A 88 -2.91 20.03 -1.26
N PRO A 89 -4.09 20.13 -1.91
CA PRO A 89 -5.19 20.93 -1.38
C PRO A 89 -5.71 20.34 -0.06
N ALA A 90 -6.14 21.19 0.88
CA ALA A 90 -6.78 20.73 2.13
C ALA A 90 -8.09 19.94 1.94
N SER A 91 -8.70 19.98 0.74
CA SER A 91 -9.87 19.16 0.41
C SER A 91 -9.54 17.70 0.10
N TYR A 92 -8.26 17.35 -0.05
CA TYR A 92 -7.82 16.00 -0.36
C TYR A 92 -7.41 15.28 0.92
N ASP A 93 -7.91 14.06 1.08
CA ASP A 93 -7.63 13.17 2.21
C ASP A 93 -6.37 12.31 2.01
N ALA A 94 -5.81 12.26 0.80
CA ALA A 94 -4.54 11.61 0.47
C ALA A 94 -3.67 12.43 -0.49
N CYS A 95 -2.37 12.15 -0.48
CA CYS A 95 -1.41 12.82 -1.36
C CYS A 95 -1.63 12.39 -2.82
N HIS A 96 -1.74 13.34 -3.74
CA HIS A 96 -1.96 13.05 -5.16
C HIS A 96 -0.83 12.22 -5.79
N GLU A 97 0.42 12.47 -5.40
CA GLU A 97 1.60 11.79 -5.96
C GLU A 97 1.84 10.39 -5.38
N CYS A 98 1.80 10.26 -4.04
CA CYS A 98 2.20 9.02 -3.36
C CYS A 98 1.08 8.31 -2.62
N GLN A 99 -0.15 8.84 -2.68
CA GLN A 99 -1.37 8.27 -2.10
C GLN A 99 -1.30 8.06 -0.57
N ARG A 100 -0.31 8.65 0.11
CA ARG A 100 -0.25 8.63 1.57
C ARG A 100 -1.41 9.44 2.16
N PRO A 101 -2.12 8.90 3.17
CA PRO A 101 -3.25 9.60 3.77
C PRO A 101 -2.81 10.86 4.52
N SER A 102 -3.78 11.70 4.81
CA SER A 102 -3.68 12.89 5.64
C SER A 102 -4.67 12.80 6.80
N TRP A 103 -4.54 13.68 7.78
CA TRP A 103 -5.49 13.81 8.87
C TRP A 103 -5.76 15.28 9.17
N SER A 104 -7.00 15.59 9.54
CA SER A 104 -7.39 16.95 9.93
C SER A 104 -7.31 17.11 11.44
N CYS A 105 -6.65 18.17 11.92
CA CYS A 105 -6.59 18.48 13.34
C CYS A 105 -7.97 18.91 13.84
N ALA A 106 -8.50 18.20 14.83
CA ALA A 106 -9.80 18.51 15.42
C ALA A 106 -9.86 19.89 16.10
N ALA A 107 -8.71 20.42 16.55
CA ALA A 107 -8.65 21.69 17.27
C ALA A 107 -8.63 22.92 16.36
N CYS A 108 -7.92 22.87 15.23
CA CYS A 108 -7.73 24.03 14.35
C CYS A 108 -8.12 23.79 12.88
N GLY A 109 -8.48 22.56 12.50
CA GLY A 109 -8.86 22.20 11.14
C GLY A 109 -7.70 22.07 10.14
N THR A 110 -6.45 22.24 10.57
CA THR A 110 -5.27 22.05 9.70
C THR A 110 -5.16 20.61 9.24
N VAL A 111 -4.93 20.41 7.94
CA VAL A 111 -4.65 19.10 7.35
C VAL A 111 -3.16 18.82 7.43
N ASN A 112 -2.79 17.66 7.97
CA ASN A 112 -1.42 17.22 8.19
C ASN A 112 -1.19 15.88 7.48
N THR A 113 0.07 15.55 7.19
CA THR A 113 0.43 14.23 6.65
C THR A 113 0.28 13.14 7.73
N CYS A 114 -0.15 11.93 7.35
CA CYS A 114 -0.25 10.78 8.27
C CYS A 114 1.08 10.39 8.93
N GLY A 115 2.23 10.86 8.42
CA GLY A 115 3.54 10.63 9.02
C GLY A 115 3.85 11.50 10.25
N ARG A 116 2.97 12.45 10.61
CA ARG A 116 3.14 13.33 11.78
C ARG A 116 2.13 13.00 12.87
N SER A 117 2.61 12.90 14.10
CA SER A 117 1.80 12.73 15.32
C SER A 117 1.18 14.03 15.82
N ASP A 118 1.74 15.18 15.44
CA ASP A 118 1.38 16.49 15.99
C ASP A 118 1.02 17.46 14.85
N CYS A 119 0.07 18.36 15.13
CA CYS A 119 -0.40 19.33 14.15
C CYS A 119 0.65 20.42 13.87
N ASP A 120 0.88 20.72 12.59
CA ASP A 120 1.87 21.71 12.14
C ASP A 120 1.55 23.15 12.57
N GLU A 121 0.28 23.47 12.82
CA GLU A 121 -0.15 24.83 13.19
C GLU A 121 -0.31 25.02 14.71
N CYS A 122 -0.99 24.11 15.39
CA CYS A 122 -1.33 24.30 16.81
C CYS A 122 -0.59 23.36 17.76
N GLY A 123 0.20 22.40 17.26
CA GLY A 123 0.94 21.44 18.07
C GLY A 123 0.09 20.40 18.81
N ASN A 124 -1.24 20.42 18.62
CA ASN A 124 -2.09 19.39 19.21
C ASN A 124 -1.82 18.04 18.54
N THR A 125 -1.76 17.00 19.38
CA THR A 125 -1.59 15.63 18.94
C THR A 125 -2.80 15.16 18.14
N MET A 126 -2.54 14.31 17.15
CA MET A 126 -3.56 13.61 16.39
C MET A 126 -4.52 12.87 17.35
N PRO A 127 -5.85 12.94 17.15
CA PRO A 127 -6.79 12.14 17.91
C PRO A 127 -6.38 10.66 17.85
N ALA A 128 -6.40 9.97 18.98
CA ALA A 128 -6.05 8.54 19.04
C ALA A 128 -6.95 7.66 18.16
N GLU A 129 -8.15 8.16 17.81
CA GLU A 129 -9.10 7.52 16.89
C GLU A 129 -8.72 7.72 15.40
N LEU A 130 -7.92 8.75 15.09
CA LEU A 130 -7.35 9.03 13.74
C LEU A 130 -5.93 8.50 13.58
N LEU A 131 -5.26 8.15 14.68
CA LEU A 131 -4.29 7.06 14.69
C LEU A 131 -5.10 5.79 14.40
N GLY A 132 -5.63 5.68 13.19
CA GLY A 132 -6.31 4.48 12.75
C GLY A 132 -5.43 3.32 13.16
N ASP A 133 -6.05 2.37 13.85
CA ASP A 133 -5.61 1.00 13.87
C ASP A 133 -4.97 0.75 12.51
N ARG A 134 -3.68 0.44 12.49
CA ARG A 134 -2.88 0.24 11.29
C ARG A 134 -3.33 -1.05 10.58
N GLU A 135 -4.62 -1.20 10.34
CA GLU A 135 -5.31 -2.44 10.06
C GLU A 135 -6.70 -2.14 9.47
N GLU A 136 -6.71 -1.70 8.22
CA GLU A 136 -7.74 -2.14 7.29
C GLU A 136 -7.03 -2.86 6.15
N GLY A 137 -6.61 -4.09 6.46
CA GLY A 137 -5.83 -4.94 5.56
C GLY A 137 -5.23 -6.12 6.29
N PHE A 138 -6.06 -7.14 6.55
CA PHE A 138 -5.77 -8.38 7.26
C PHE A 138 -5.61 -8.25 8.79
N GLU A 139 -6.72 -8.33 9.53
CA GLU A 139 -6.66 -8.89 10.88
C GLU A 139 -6.13 -10.33 10.74
N MET A 140 -4.83 -10.51 10.94
CA MET A 140 -4.21 -11.81 10.92
C MET A 140 -4.74 -12.61 12.12
N THR A 141 -5.36 -13.75 11.87
CA THR A 141 -5.86 -14.62 12.94
C THR A 141 -4.73 -15.02 13.90
N TYR A 142 -5.05 -15.41 15.13
CA TYR A 142 -4.04 -15.90 16.07
C TYR A 142 -3.21 -17.06 15.48
N GLU A 143 -3.85 -17.94 14.71
CA GLU A 143 -3.20 -19.07 14.04
C GLU A 143 -2.23 -18.61 12.94
N GLU A 144 -2.64 -17.63 12.13
CA GLU A 144 -1.76 -17.03 11.12
C GLU A 144 -0.59 -16.28 11.76
N TRP A 145 -0.86 -15.49 12.82
CA TRP A 145 0.18 -14.78 13.56
C TRP A 145 1.20 -15.76 14.14
N ILE A 146 0.74 -16.81 14.82
CA ILE A 146 1.62 -17.86 15.35
C ILE A 146 2.41 -18.56 14.25
N THR A 147 1.80 -18.80 13.08
CA THR A 147 2.52 -19.37 11.93
C THR A 147 3.66 -18.45 11.49
N THR A 148 3.46 -17.12 11.47
CA THR A 148 4.56 -16.17 11.19
C THR A 148 5.63 -16.19 12.28
N GLN A 149 5.23 -16.35 13.55
CA GLN A 149 6.18 -16.43 14.65
C GLN A 149 7.01 -17.70 14.57
N ILE A 150 6.41 -18.87 14.34
CA ILE A 150 7.12 -20.15 14.22
C ILE A 150 7.98 -20.19 12.94
N GLY A 151 7.50 -19.63 11.83
CA GLY A 151 8.19 -19.69 10.55
C GLY A 151 8.36 -21.13 10.05
N PRO A 152 9.49 -21.49 9.41
CA PRO A 152 9.73 -22.84 8.88
C PRO A 152 10.10 -23.88 9.96
N ARG A 153 9.95 -23.54 11.25
CA ARG A 153 10.36 -24.41 12.35
C ARG A 153 9.40 -25.58 12.53
N VAL A 154 9.94 -26.79 12.49
CA VAL A 154 9.23 -28.04 12.76
C VAL A 154 10.00 -28.85 13.79
N VAL A 155 9.31 -29.67 14.58
CA VAL A 155 9.95 -30.58 15.54
C VAL A 155 10.89 -31.54 14.80
N GLY A 156 12.12 -31.68 15.31
CA GLY A 156 13.22 -32.41 14.68
C GLY A 156 14.03 -31.60 13.66
N GLY A 157 13.58 -30.39 13.30
CA GLY A 157 14.31 -29.52 12.38
C GLY A 157 15.54 -28.87 13.01
N ARG A 158 16.54 -28.55 12.19
CA ARG A 158 17.77 -27.83 12.58
C ARG A 158 17.84 -26.45 11.92
N TYR A 159 18.23 -25.44 12.70
CA TYR A 159 18.22 -24.04 12.28
C TYR A 159 19.44 -23.29 12.81
N ASP A 160 19.84 -22.23 12.11
CA ASP A 160 20.84 -21.26 12.56
C ASP A 160 20.15 -19.99 13.08
N HIS A 161 20.56 -19.52 14.26
CA HIS A 161 20.16 -18.23 14.83
C HIS A 161 21.09 -17.14 14.31
N GLY A 162 20.53 -16.16 13.59
CA GLY A 162 21.37 -15.23 12.81
C GLY A 162 22.20 -14.25 13.63
N ASP A 163 21.85 -13.98 14.89
CA ASP A 163 22.59 -13.02 15.73
C ASP A 163 23.82 -13.61 16.41
N ASP A 164 23.79 -14.91 16.75
CA ASP A 164 24.81 -15.54 17.59
C ASP A 164 25.65 -16.58 16.83
N ALA A 165 25.41 -16.75 15.52
CA ALA A 165 25.97 -17.82 14.70
C ALA A 165 25.84 -19.22 15.35
N SER A 166 24.84 -19.39 16.22
CA SER A 166 24.56 -20.62 16.94
C SER A 166 23.54 -21.44 16.18
N SER A 167 23.63 -22.77 16.26
CA SER A 167 22.63 -23.66 15.69
C SER A 167 21.87 -24.40 16.77
N TYR A 168 20.64 -24.77 16.45
CA TYR A 168 19.75 -25.44 17.37
C TYR A 168 18.84 -26.45 16.67
N GLU A 169 18.43 -27.47 17.41
CA GLU A 169 17.42 -28.45 17.03
C GLU A 169 16.12 -28.15 17.77
N VAL A 170 14.98 -28.23 17.08
CA VAL A 170 13.66 -28.02 17.70
C VAL A 170 13.16 -29.32 18.31
N LEU A 171 12.92 -29.32 19.62
CA LEU A 171 12.43 -30.48 20.37
C LEU A 171 10.90 -30.47 20.56
N GLY A 172 10.29 -29.29 20.61
CA GLY A 172 8.84 -29.15 20.82
C GLY A 172 8.34 -27.75 20.50
N ILE A 173 7.10 -27.66 20.04
CA ILE A 173 6.43 -26.39 19.74
C ILE A 173 5.06 -26.41 20.42
N GLU A 174 4.78 -25.39 21.21
CA GLU A 174 3.50 -25.15 21.85
C GLU A 174 2.89 -23.85 21.29
N PRO A 175 2.02 -23.93 20.26
CA PRO A 175 1.51 -22.75 19.56
C PRO A 175 0.51 -21.93 20.37
N GLY A 176 0.00 -22.44 21.50
CA GLY A 176 -1.10 -21.83 22.25
C GLY A 176 -2.46 -21.99 21.53
N PRO A 177 -3.46 -21.12 21.81
CA PRO A 177 -3.43 -20.05 22.80
C PRO A 177 -3.39 -20.58 24.24
N ARG A 178 -2.73 -19.84 25.13
CA ARG A 178 -2.73 -20.11 26.58
C ARG A 178 -3.80 -19.28 27.29
N PRO A 179 -4.21 -19.67 28.52
CA PRO A 179 -5.16 -18.87 29.29
C PRO A 179 -4.74 -17.40 29.39
N LEU A 180 -5.72 -16.49 29.30
CA LEU A 180 -5.50 -15.05 29.38
C LEU A 180 -4.63 -14.68 30.59
N GLY A 181 -3.59 -13.87 30.36
CA GLY A 181 -2.61 -13.48 31.37
C GLY A 181 -1.40 -14.41 31.52
N THR A 182 -1.33 -15.52 30.75
CA THR A 182 -0.18 -16.44 30.78
C THR A 182 0.85 -16.05 29.71
N TRP A 183 2.04 -15.61 30.13
CA TRP A 183 3.17 -15.34 29.24
C TRP A 183 4.22 -16.48 29.34
N PRO A 184 4.85 -16.90 28.22
CA PRO A 184 4.58 -16.46 26.86
C PRO A 184 3.31 -17.13 26.30
N VAL A 185 2.65 -16.47 25.34
CA VAL A 185 1.38 -16.95 24.75
C VAL A 185 1.58 -18.17 23.83
N TRP A 186 2.81 -18.38 23.35
CA TRP A 186 3.31 -19.56 22.64
C TRP A 186 4.76 -19.80 23.04
N GLN A 187 5.31 -21.00 22.84
CA GLN A 187 6.72 -21.28 23.10
C GLN A 187 7.29 -22.39 22.21
N ILE A 188 8.62 -22.40 22.09
CA ILE A 188 9.40 -23.43 21.44
C ILE A 188 10.49 -23.91 22.40
N THR A 189 10.70 -25.21 22.43
CA THR A 189 11.80 -25.84 23.15
C THR A 189 12.85 -26.30 22.15
N VAL A 190 14.08 -25.83 22.34
CA VAL A 190 15.21 -26.08 21.43
C VAL A 190 16.40 -26.65 22.20
N ARG A 191 17.25 -27.39 21.50
CA ARG A 191 18.56 -27.83 22.00
C ARG A 191 19.66 -27.13 21.21
N GLY A 192 20.50 -26.35 21.90
CA GLY A 192 21.66 -25.69 21.29
C GLY A 192 22.80 -26.66 20.98
N THR A 193 23.82 -26.18 20.26
CA THR A 193 25.08 -26.92 20.04
C THR A 193 25.85 -27.23 21.32
N ASP A 194 25.61 -26.47 22.38
CA ASP A 194 26.11 -26.71 23.73
C ASP A 194 25.38 -27.85 24.46
N GLY A 195 24.38 -28.46 23.83
CA GLY A 195 23.57 -29.53 24.40
C GLY A 195 22.53 -29.04 25.41
N GLN A 196 22.44 -27.75 25.69
CA GLN A 196 21.46 -27.22 26.64
C GLN A 196 20.09 -27.08 25.98
N GLU A 197 19.07 -27.48 26.72
CA GLU A 197 17.68 -27.27 26.35
C GLU A 197 17.20 -25.92 26.86
N ARG A 198 16.54 -25.17 25.99
CA ARG A 198 16.01 -23.83 26.28
C ARG A 198 14.60 -23.72 25.75
N THR A 199 13.73 -23.08 26.52
CA THR A 199 12.37 -22.76 26.10
C THR A 199 12.23 -21.24 25.99
N HIS A 200 11.73 -20.77 24.86
CA HIS A 200 11.55 -19.34 24.58
C HIS A 200 10.41 -19.11 23.59
N CYS A 201 10.07 -17.85 23.32
CA CYS A 201 9.00 -17.44 22.38
C CYS A 201 9.52 -16.49 21.30
N SER A 202 10.77 -16.68 20.87
CA SER A 202 11.38 -15.79 19.87
C SER A 202 10.85 -16.12 18.48
N GLY A 203 10.22 -15.14 17.83
CA GLY A 203 9.74 -15.24 16.46
C GLY A 203 10.85 -15.48 15.45
N TRP A 204 10.50 -16.04 14.30
CA TRP A 204 11.40 -16.30 13.19
C TRP A 204 11.69 -15.00 12.43
N ASP A 205 12.96 -14.66 12.25
CA ASP A 205 13.37 -13.55 11.37
C ASP A 205 13.98 -14.09 10.07
N PRO A 206 13.28 -14.04 8.92
CA PRO A 206 13.82 -14.55 7.65
C PRO A 206 15.07 -13.79 7.17
N ARG A 207 15.37 -12.60 7.71
CA ARG A 207 16.60 -11.88 7.39
C ARG A 207 17.82 -12.50 8.09
N ARG A 208 17.63 -13.10 9.27
CA ARG A 208 18.69 -13.57 10.17
C ARG A 208 18.75 -15.09 10.25
N ASP A 209 17.60 -15.73 10.38
CA ASP A 209 17.51 -17.16 10.65
C ASP A 209 17.56 -17.99 9.37
N ARG A 210 18.15 -19.18 9.44
CA ARG A 210 18.32 -20.08 8.29
C ARG A 210 17.92 -21.50 8.65
N VAL A 211 17.25 -22.17 7.71
CA VAL A 211 16.98 -23.61 7.80
C VAL A 211 18.25 -24.35 7.41
N ARG A 212 18.72 -25.27 8.25
CA ARG A 212 19.78 -26.20 7.84
C ARG A 212 19.16 -27.39 7.15
N THR A 213 19.27 -27.43 5.84
CA THR A 213 19.11 -28.67 5.09
C THR A 213 20.29 -29.57 5.44
N GLU A 214 20.02 -30.74 6.01
CA GLU A 214 21.03 -31.79 6.08
C GLU A 214 21.52 -32.06 4.65
N GLN A 215 22.82 -31.91 4.41
CA GLN A 215 23.44 -32.42 3.20
C GLN A 215 23.31 -33.93 3.24
N THR A 216 22.30 -34.46 2.59
CA THR A 216 22.26 -35.89 2.25
C THR A 216 23.39 -36.12 1.26
N CYS A 217 24.41 -36.89 1.68
CA CYS A 217 25.34 -37.54 0.77
C CYS A 217 24.61 -38.58 -0.09
#